data_AF-A0A5R2N3R6-F1
#
_entry.id   AF-A0A5R2N3R6-F1
#
_cell.length_a   1.000
_cell.length_b   1.000
_cell.length_c   1.000
_cell.angle_alpha   90.00
_cell.angle_beta   90.00
_cell.angle_gamma   90.00
#
_symmetry.space_group_name_H-M   'P 1'
#
loop_
_entity.id
_entity.type
_entity.pdbx_description
1 polymer ?
#
loop_
_entity_poly.entity_id
_entity_poly.type
_entity_poly.pdbx_seq_one_letter_code
_entity_poly.pdbx_strand_id
1 'polypeptide(L)' 'MSAVLEQIFQVGFLAAIIRIATPLAFATLGEMFSERAGVLNLGIEGIMLLCAMTGFTATSL' A
#
# COMPACT_ATOMS: atom_id res chain seq x y z
N MET A 1 -0.91 26.70 -10.13
CA MET A 1 -1.91 26.22 -9.15
C MET A 1 -3.04 25.43 -9.81
N SER A 2 -3.51 25.81 -11.01
CA SER A 2 -4.56 25.07 -11.74
C SER A 2 -4.17 23.63 -12.13
N ALA A 3 -2.97 23.43 -12.65
CA ALA A 3 -2.53 22.10 -13.12
C ALA A 3 -2.53 21.01 -12.02
N VAL A 4 -2.20 21.38 -10.77
CA VAL A 4 -2.24 20.44 -9.63
C VAL A 4 -3.67 20.08 -9.28
N LEU A 5 -4.58 21.06 -9.28
CA LEU A 5 -5.99 20.82 -9.00
C LEU A 5 -6.60 19.90 -10.07
N GLU A 6 -6.28 20.11 -11.34
CA GLU A 6 -6.72 19.24 -12.44
C GLU A 6 -6.21 17.80 -12.28
N GLN A 7 -4.96 17.62 -11.85
CA GLN A 7 -4.37 16.30 -11.60
C GLN A 7 -5.09 15.54 -10.47
N ILE A 8 -5.50 16.22 -9.40
CA ILE A 8 -6.17 15.59 -8.24
C ILE A 8 -7.53 15.03 -8.64
N PHE A 9 -8.26 15.72 -9.52
CA PHE A 9 -9.57 15.25 -10.01
C PHE A 9 -9.48 14.26 -11.18
N GLN A 10 -8.28 13.89 -11.60
CA GLN A 10 -8.09 12.91 -12.66
C GLN A 10 -8.46 11.50 -12.17
N VAL A 11 -9.32 10.80 -12.92
CA VAL A 11 -9.73 9.43 -12.62
C VAL A 11 -8.55 8.48 -12.46
N GLY A 12 -7.53 8.61 -13.32
CA GLY A 12 -6.32 7.79 -13.26
C GLY A 12 -5.52 7.98 -11.96
N PHE A 13 -5.51 9.19 -11.41
CA PHE A 13 -4.87 9.50 -10.13
C PHE A 13 -5.62 8.84 -8.97
N LEU A 14 -6.96 8.98 -8.93
CA LEU A 14 -7.80 8.32 -7.92
C LEU A 14 -7.70 6.79 -7.99
N ALA A 15 -7.66 6.23 -9.20
CA ALA A 15 -7.47 4.79 -9.39
C ALA A 15 -6.08 4.30 -8.93
N ALA A 16 -5.04 5.12 -9.07
CA ALA A 16 -3.72 4.81 -8.52
C ALA A 16 -3.73 4.85 -6.98
N ILE A 17 -4.41 5.84 -6.38
CA ILE A 17 -4.55 5.94 -4.91
C ILE A 17 -5.16 4.66 -4.35
N ILE A 18 -6.30 4.21 -4.90
CA ILE A 18 -6.98 3.01 -4.39
C ILE A 18 -6.04 1.79 -4.49
N ARG A 19 -5.39 1.58 -5.63
CA ARG A 19 -4.47 0.43 -5.82
C ARG A 19 -3.32 0.40 -4.82
N ILE A 20 -2.80 1.56 -4.40
CA ILE A 20 -1.70 1.64 -3.44
C ILE A 20 -2.22 1.60 -1.99
N ALA A 21 -3.30 2.31 -1.70
CA ALA A 21 -3.84 2.44 -0.35
C ALA A 21 -4.50 1.14 0.16
N THR A 22 -5.17 0.38 -0.71
CA THR A 22 -5.87 -0.85 -0.32
C THR A 22 -4.96 -1.89 0.34
N PRO A 23 -3.83 -2.33 -0.24
CA PRO A 23 -2.95 -3.29 0.42
C PRO A 23 -2.34 -2.75 1.72
N LEU A 24 -2.02 -1.45 1.78
CA LEU A 24 -1.52 -0.81 3.00
C LEU A 24 -2.57 -0.83 4.12
N ALA A 25 -3.83 -0.52 3.79
CA ALA A 25 -4.92 -0.57 4.75
C ALA A 25 -5.14 -1.99 5.28
N PHE A 26 -5.06 -3.01 4.44
CA PHE A 26 -5.16 -4.40 4.90
C PHE A 26 -3.97 -4.80 5.79
N ALA A 27 -2.76 -4.36 5.45
CA ALA A 27 -1.56 -4.63 6.25
C ALA A 27 -1.67 -4.03 7.66
N THR A 28 -2.04 -2.76 7.77
CA THR A 28 -2.19 -2.08 9.07
C THR A 28 -3.37 -2.60 9.88
N LEU A 29 -4.47 -2.98 9.23
CA LEU A 29 -5.60 -3.65 9.90
C LEU A 29 -5.14 -4.97 10.55
N GLY A 30 -4.42 -5.82 9.82
CA GLY A 30 -3.90 -7.09 10.34
C GLY A 30 -2.86 -6.90 11.45
N GLU A 31 -2.04 -5.86 11.34
CA GLU A 31 -1.06 -5.50 12.35
C GLU A 31 -1.72 -5.03 13.64
N MET A 32 -2.71 -4.13 13.59
CA MET A 32 -3.49 -3.72 14.76
C MET A 32 -4.11 -4.92 15.50
N PHE A 33 -4.65 -5.92 14.79
CA PHE A 33 -5.15 -7.13 15.44
C PHE A 33 -4.04 -7.93 16.13
N SER A 34 -2.86 -8.02 15.50
CA SER A 34 -1.71 -8.73 16.05
C SER A 34 -1.16 -8.03 17.30
N GLU A 35 -1.06 -6.70 17.28
CA GLU A 35 -0.69 -5.89 18.44
C GLU A 35 -1.65 -6.13 19.62
N ARG A 36 -2.97 -6.15 19.34
CA ARG A 36 -4.01 -6.42 20.36
C ARG A 36 -3.96 -7.85 20.89
N ALA A 37 -3.47 -8.82 20.09
CA ALA A 37 -3.22 -10.19 20.51
C ALA A 37 -1.90 -10.37 21.27
N GLY A 38 -1.12 -9.31 21.46
CA GLY A 38 0.19 -9.35 22.13
C GLY A 38 1.33 -9.85 21.24
N VAL A 39 1.12 -9.93 19.92
CA VAL A 39 2.12 -10.36 18.93
C VAL A 39 2.47 -9.19 18.04
N LEU A 40 3.52 -8.45 18.41
CA LEU A 40 3.99 -7.30 17.65
C LEU A 40 4.78 -7.75 16.41
N ASN A 41 4.40 -7.29 15.21
CA ASN A 41 5.12 -7.60 13.98
C ASN A 41 6.05 -6.46 13.54
N LEU A 42 7.23 -6.38 14.17
CA LEU A 42 8.28 -5.40 13.85
C LEU A 42 8.83 -5.52 12.42
N GLY A 43 8.61 -6.66 11.76
CA GLY A 43 9.13 -6.95 10.41
C GLY A 43 8.18 -6.57 9.28
N ILE A 44 7.00 -6.00 9.57
CA ILE A 44 5.94 -5.82 8.57
C ILE A 44 6.35 -4.90 7.41
N GLU A 45 7.15 -3.86 7.66
CA GLU A 45 7.69 -2.99 6.61
C GLU A 45 8.56 -3.78 5.63
N GLY A 46 9.40 -4.69 6.13
CA GLY A 46 10.24 -5.57 5.32
C GLY A 46 9.41 -6.55 4.48
N ILE A 47 8.34 -7.11 5.06
CA ILE A 47 7.41 -7.99 4.35
C ILE A 47 6.72 -7.22 3.20
N MET A 48 6.26 -5.99 3.45
CA MET A 48 5.65 -5.15 2.41
C MET A 48 6.62 -4.81 1.28
N LEU A 49 7.88 -4.46 1.60
CA LEU A 49 8.91 -4.19 0.59
C LEU A 49 9.24 -5.43 -0.25
N LEU A 50 9.38 -6.59 0.39
CA LEU A 50 9.66 -7.84 -0.30
C LEU A 50 8.51 -8.25 -1.23
N CYS A 51 7.26 -8.10 -0.80
CA CYS A 51 6.08 -8.31 -1.65
C CYS A 51 6.04 -7.32 -2.83
N ALA A 52 6.33 -6.04 -2.60
CA ALA A 52 6.36 -5.03 -3.66
C ALA A 52 7.42 -5.36 -4.72
N MET A 53 8.63 -5.72 -4.30
CA MET A 53 9.70 -6.15 -5.21
C MET A 53 9.28 -7.40 -5.99
N THR A 54 8.74 -8.42 -5.30
CA THR A 54 8.30 -9.67 -5.93
C THR A 54 7.23 -9.44 -6.98
N GLY A 55 6.23 -8.58 -6.70
CA GLY A 55 5.17 -8.24 -7.64
C GLY A 55 5.69 -7.50 -8.88
N PHE A 56 6.63 -6.57 -8.70
CA PHE A 56 7.31 -5.91 -9.81
C PHE A 56 8.07 -6.91 -10.67
N THR A 57 8.92 -7.75 -10.05
CA THR A 57 9.72 -8.74 -10.78
C THR A 57 8.86 -9.73 -11.56
N ALA A 58 7.75 -10.19 -10.96
CA ALA A 58 6.82 -11.14 -11.58
C ALA A 58 6.06 -10.54 -12.78
N THR A 59 5.78 -9.24 -12.76
CA THR A 59 5.12 -8.55 -13.87
C THR A 59 6.10 -8.18 -14.99
N SER A 60 7.39 -8.00 -14.65
CA SER A 60 8.44 -7.59 -15.59
C SER A 60 9.15 -8.75 -16.33
N LEU A 61 8.80 -10.00 -16.00
CA LEU A 61 9.24 -11.22 -16.67
C LEU A 61 8.29 -11.57 -17.83
#